data_AF-A0A355DWI6-F1
#
_entry.id   AF-A0A355DWI6-F1
#
_cell.length_a   1.000
_cell.length_b   1.000
_cell.length_c   1.000
_cell.angle_alpha   90.00
_cell.angle_beta   90.00
_cell.angle_gamma   90.00
#
_symmetry.space_group_name_H-M   'P 1'
#
loop_
_entity.id
_entity.type
_entity.pdbx_description
1 polymer ?
#
loop_
_entity_poly.entity_id
_entity_poly.type
_entity_poly.pdbx_seq_one_letter_code
_entity_poly.pdbx_strand_id
1 'polypeptide(L)'
;IYQTDLYVDFYVIGSDKLSSGLIIECKWQESGGSVDEKFPYLNLNIKNCYPDPTILVMGGKGMRQGAIDWFQRQTDSNPNLLAVYNVENFIAWANKNL
;
A
#
# COMPACT_ATOMS: atom_id res chain seq x y z
N ILE A 1 -0.84 0.11 15.16
CA ILE A 1 -1.09 1.28 16.06
C ILE A 1 -1.69 0.87 17.40
N TYR A 2 -2.73 0.04 17.43
CA TYR A 2 -3.44 -0.35 18.66
C TYR A 2 -2.79 -1.49 19.46
N GLN A 3 -1.52 -1.83 19.17
CA GLN A 3 -0.80 -2.94 19.81
C GLN A 3 -1.49 -4.31 19.65
N THR A 4 -2.21 -4.50 18.54
CA THR A 4 -2.72 -5.81 18.13
C THR A 4 -1.78 -6.42 17.09
N ASP A 5 -1.96 -7.71 16.85
CA ASP A 5 -1.26 -8.42 15.77
C ASP A 5 -1.41 -7.69 14.43
N LEU A 6 -0.32 -7.68 13.67
CA LEU A 6 -0.27 -7.09 12.35
C LEU A 6 -0.60 -8.16 11.30
N TYR A 7 -1.65 -7.91 10.52
CA TYR A 7 -2.02 -8.73 9.37
C TYR A 7 -1.86 -7.89 8.11
N VAL A 8 -1.22 -8.47 7.10
CA VAL A 8 -0.98 -7.82 5.80
C VAL A 8 -1.55 -8.69 4.69
N ASP A 9 -1.93 -8.08 3.56
CA ASP A 9 -2.52 -8.83 2.45
C ASP A 9 -1.50 -9.78 1.81
N PHE A 10 -0.29 -9.29 1.53
CA PHE A 10 0.83 -10.12 1.06
C PHE A 10 2.16 -9.69 1.69
N TYR A 11 2.99 -10.68 1.99
CA TYR A 11 4.37 -10.48 2.43
C TYR A 11 5.34 -11.27 1.56
N VAL A 12 6.18 -10.54 0.82
CA VAL A 12 7.15 -11.09 -0.12
C VAL A 12 8.52 -11.13 0.57
N ILE A 13 9.11 -12.31 0.63
CA ILE A 13 10.42 -12.56 1.25
C ILE A 13 11.25 -13.49 0.37
N GLY A 14 12.58 -13.45 0.54
CA GLY A 14 13.50 -14.36 -0.15
C GLY A 14 13.68 -14.07 -1.64
N SER A 15 13.44 -12.83 -2.08
CA SER A 15 13.77 -12.40 -3.45
C SER A 15 15.19 -11.84 -3.48
N ASP A 16 16.02 -12.31 -4.43
CA ASP A 16 17.39 -11.81 -4.62
C ASP A 16 17.44 -10.29 -4.93
N LYS A 17 16.35 -9.76 -5.50
CA LYS A 17 16.19 -8.33 -5.80
C LYS A 17 15.73 -7.50 -4.60
N LEU A 18 15.18 -8.14 -3.56
CA LEU A 18 14.66 -7.49 -2.37
C LEU A 18 15.47 -7.98 -1.15
N SER A 19 16.49 -7.22 -0.79
CA SER A 19 17.34 -7.53 0.37
C SER A 19 16.59 -7.46 1.71
N SER A 20 15.45 -6.77 1.75
CA SER A 20 14.48 -6.76 2.85
C SER A 20 13.16 -7.43 2.42
N GLY A 21 12.27 -7.72 3.36
CA GLY A 21 10.91 -8.08 3.01
C GLY A 21 10.21 -6.93 2.26
N LEU A 22 9.12 -7.27 1.58
CA LEU A 22 8.23 -6.30 0.95
C LEU A 22 6.79 -6.64 1.30
N ILE A 23 6.08 -5.68 1.88
CA ILE A 23 4.65 -5.81 2.17
C ILE A 23 3.87 -5.20 1.02
N ILE A 24 2.81 -5.88 0.59
CA ILE A 24 1.88 -5.38 -0.43
C ILE A 24 0.50 -5.35 0.20
N GLU A 25 -0.05 -4.15 0.27
CA GLU A 25 -1.43 -3.89 0.69
C GLU A 25 -2.31 -3.68 -0.54
N CYS A 26 -3.46 -4.32 -0.58
CA CYS A 26 -4.41 -4.25 -1.68
C CYS A 26 -5.70 -3.61 -1.21
N LYS A 27 -6.20 -2.60 -1.94
CA LYS A 27 -7.49 -1.97 -1.65
C LYS A 27 -8.29 -1.87 -2.93
N TRP A 28 -9.40 -2.59 -3.01
CA TRP A 28 -10.33 -2.56 -4.14
C TRP A 28 -11.64 -1.91 -3.74
N GLN A 29 -12.18 -1.04 -4.60
CA GLN A 29 -13.51 -0.50 -4.42
C GLN A 29 -14.15 -0.17 -5.78
N GLU A 30 -15.18 -0.94 -6.16
CA GLU A 30 -15.88 -0.77 -7.45
C GLU A 30 -16.83 0.44 -7.43
N SER A 31 -17.61 0.59 -6.37
CA SER A 31 -18.60 1.66 -6.19
C SER A 31 -18.28 2.54 -4.98
N GLY A 32 -18.88 3.73 -4.90
CA GLY A 32 -18.74 4.63 -3.74
C GLY A 32 -19.02 3.94 -2.39
N GLY A 33 -18.33 4.38 -1.34
CA GLY A 33 -18.21 3.65 -0.06
C GLY A 33 -17.07 4.21 0.79
N SER A 34 -16.67 3.48 1.83
CA SER A 34 -15.77 3.99 2.88
C SER A 34 -14.38 3.34 2.91
N VAL A 35 -13.93 2.68 1.83
CA VAL A 35 -12.58 2.08 1.83
C VAL A 35 -11.53 3.18 1.97
N ASP A 36 -11.70 4.29 1.25
CA ASP A 36 -10.79 5.42 1.28
C ASP A 36 -10.80 6.19 2.62
N GLU A 37 -11.81 6.01 3.47
CA GLU A 37 -11.84 6.62 4.81
C GLU A 37 -10.83 5.98 5.77
N LYS A 38 -10.39 4.75 5.47
CA LYS A 38 -9.39 4.02 6.26
C LYS A 38 -7.96 4.36 5.87
N PHE A 39 -7.77 5.13 4.82
CA PHE A 39 -6.46 5.49 4.28
C PHE A 39 -5.55 6.21 5.29
N PRO A 40 -6.02 7.20 6.07
CA PRO A 40 -5.18 7.82 7.09
C PRO A 40 -4.66 6.81 8.12
N TYR A 41 -5.51 5.87 8.53
CA TYR A 41 -5.10 4.82 9.45
C TYR A 41 -4.05 3.89 8.82
N LEU A 42 -4.30 3.41 7.60
CA LEU A 42 -3.36 2.53 6.90
C LEU A 42 -1.99 3.21 6.73
N ASN A 43 -1.95 4.46 6.29
CA ASN A 43 -0.71 5.21 6.16
C ASN A 43 0.04 5.32 7.49
N LEU A 44 -0.66 5.64 8.59
CA LEU A 44 -0.05 5.70 9.91
C LEU A 44 0.41 4.31 10.39
N ASN A 45 -0.30 3.24 10.05
CA ASN A 45 0.08 1.88 10.43
C ASN A 45 1.34 1.44 9.67
N ILE A 46 1.40 1.71 8.37
CA ILE A 46 2.61 1.52 7.54
C ILE A 46 3.79 2.28 8.12
N LYS A 47 3.60 3.55 8.47
CA LYS A 47 4.68 4.41 8.97
C LYS A 47 5.26 3.94 10.31
N ASN A 48 4.39 3.51 11.23
CA ASN A 48 4.76 3.34 12.64
C ASN A 48 4.84 1.88 13.09
N CYS A 49 4.31 0.93 12.32
CA CYS A 49 4.13 -0.45 12.79
C CYS A 49 4.58 -1.52 11.80
N TYR A 50 4.66 -1.23 10.50
CA TYR A 50 5.07 -2.25 9.52
C TYR A 50 6.58 -2.46 9.60
N PRO A 51 7.06 -3.72 9.69
CA PRO A 51 8.48 -4.01 9.85
C PRO A 51 9.29 -3.82 8.57
N ASP A 52 8.63 -3.83 7.41
CA ASP A 52 9.25 -3.80 6.10
C ASP A 52 8.60 -2.74 5.19
N PRO A 53 9.32 -2.30 4.14
CA PRO A 53 8.79 -1.39 3.14
C PRO A 53 7.50 -1.90 2.52
N THR A 54 6.59 -0.98 2.21
CA THR A 54 5.23 -1.30 1.77
C THR A 54 4.89 -0.65 0.43
N ILE A 55 4.23 -1.40 -0.45
CA ILE A 55 3.56 -0.88 -1.64
C ILE A 55 2.04 -1.00 -1.42
N LEU A 56 1.30 0.07 -1.73
CA LEU A 56 -0.15 0.03 -1.80
C LEU A 56 -0.60 -0.16 -3.26
N VAL A 57 -1.46 -1.15 -3.50
CA VAL A 57 -2.10 -1.41 -4.79
C VAL A 57 -3.59 -1.11 -4.68
N MET A 58 -4.07 -0.20 -5.51
CA MET A 58 -5.46 0.21 -5.57
C MET A 58 -6.15 -0.30 -6.84
N GLY A 59 -7.42 -0.63 -6.73
CA GLY A 59 -8.24 -1.04 -7.86
C GLY A 59 -9.72 -0.64 -7.72
N GLY A 60 -10.43 -0.72 -8.84
CA GLY A 60 -11.80 -0.22 -8.96
C GLY A 60 -11.88 1.30 -9.19
N LYS A 61 -13.11 1.82 -9.29
CA LYS A 61 -13.39 3.24 -9.62
C LYS A 61 -14.20 3.97 -8.54
N GLY A 62 -14.48 3.32 -7.42
CA GLY A 62 -15.36 3.82 -6.38
C GLY A 62 -14.70 4.72 -5.34
N MET A 63 -13.36 4.78 -5.30
CA MET A 63 -12.62 5.62 -4.36
C MET A 63 -12.64 7.08 -4.78
N ARG A 64 -12.69 7.99 -3.80
CA ARG A 64 -12.64 9.44 -4.07
C ARG A 64 -11.25 9.81 -4.58
N GLN A 65 -11.20 10.55 -5.71
CA GLN A 65 -9.93 10.97 -6.30
C GLN A 65 -9.03 11.73 -5.30
N GLY A 66 -9.62 12.61 -4.49
CA GLY A 66 -8.86 13.33 -3.46
C GLY A 66 -8.19 12.43 -2.42
N ALA A 67 -8.77 11.26 -2.11
CA ALA A 67 -8.17 10.30 -1.20
C ALA A 67 -7.02 9.51 -1.86
N ILE A 68 -7.17 9.16 -3.14
CA ILE A 68 -6.10 8.59 -3.98
C ILE A 68 -4.91 9.56 -4.02
N ASP A 69 -5.14 10.82 -4.41
CA ASP A 69 -4.10 11.85 -4.52
C ASP A 69 -3.46 12.16 -3.16
N TRP A 70 -4.25 12.12 -2.09
CA TRP A 70 -3.73 12.25 -0.74
C TRP A 70 -2.79 11.10 -0.38
N PHE A 71 -3.16 9.84 -0.66
CA PHE A 71 -2.34 8.68 -0.33
C PHE A 71 -1.05 8.65 -1.14
N GLN A 72 -1.13 8.96 -2.44
CA GLN A 72 0.05 9.06 -3.30
C GLN A 72 1.08 10.05 -2.76
N ARG A 73 0.66 11.23 -2.30
CA ARG A 73 1.58 12.21 -1.67
C ARG A 73 2.19 11.73 -0.35
N GLN A 74 1.68 10.67 0.27
CA GLN A 74 2.28 10.15 1.49
C GLN A 74 3.62 9.46 1.21
N THR A 75 3.92 9.03 -0.02
CA THR A 75 5.25 8.49 -0.38
C THR A 75 6.38 9.47 -0.10
N ASP A 76 6.09 10.78 -0.13
CA ASP A 76 7.09 11.83 0.11
C ASP A 76 7.42 12.01 1.61
N SER A 77 6.54 11.55 2.52
CA SER A 77 6.63 11.83 3.97
C SER A 77 6.53 10.59 4.87
N ASN A 78 6.20 9.44 4.28
CA ASN A 78 6.19 8.13 4.90
C ASN A 78 7.28 7.27 4.24
N PRO A 79 8.49 7.19 4.82
CA PRO A 79 9.60 6.46 4.20
C PRO A 79 9.36 4.95 4.09
N ASN A 80 8.39 4.41 4.84
CA ASN A 80 8.02 3.00 4.76
C ASN A 80 6.97 2.70 3.68
N LEU A 81 6.39 3.74 3.07
CA LEU A 81 5.50 3.63 1.91
C LEU A 81 6.28 3.91 0.63
N LEU A 82 6.68 2.87 -0.07
CA LEU A 82 7.52 2.97 -1.28
C LEU A 82 6.76 3.51 -2.48
N ALA A 83 5.55 3.03 -2.69
CA ALA A 83 4.76 3.39 -3.85
C ALA A 83 3.27 3.13 -3.64
N VAL A 84 2.47 3.84 -4.43
CA VAL A 84 1.02 3.68 -4.51
C VAL A 84 0.67 3.49 -6.00
N TYR A 85 0.27 2.28 -6.37
CA TYR A 85 -0.04 1.92 -7.74
C TYR A 85 -1.52 1.63 -7.93
N ASN A 86 -2.02 1.82 -9.15
CA ASN A 86 -3.18 1.07 -9.60
C ASN A 86 -2.75 -0.36 -10.00
N VAL A 87 -3.70 -1.27 -10.21
CA VAL A 87 -3.40 -2.67 -10.57
C VAL A 87 -2.51 -2.78 -11.82
N GLU A 88 -2.80 -2.01 -12.87
CA GLU A 88 -2.05 -2.07 -14.14
C GLU A 88 -0.57 -1.66 -13.96
N ASN A 89 -0.34 -0.53 -13.27
CA ASN A 89 1.01 -0.03 -13.00
C ASN A 89 1.77 -0.94 -12.03
N PHE A 90 1.06 -1.56 -11.08
CA PHE A 90 1.68 -2.55 -10.19
C PHE A 90 2.17 -3.76 -10.97
N ILE A 91 1.36 -4.31 -11.90
CA ILE A 91 1.79 -5.44 -12.74
C ILE A 91 3.02 -5.07 -13.58
N ALA A 92 3.01 -3.89 -14.20
CA ALA A 92 4.15 -3.41 -14.99
C ALA A 92 5.42 -3.23 -14.15
N TRP A 93 5.28 -2.77 -12.90
CA TRP A 93 6.39 -2.63 -11.96
C TRP A 93 6.89 -3.99 -11.46
N ALA A 94 5.98 -4.89 -11.07
CA ALA A 94 6.28 -6.20 -10.52
C ALA A 94 7.07 -7.06 -11.51
N ASN A 95 6.68 -7.07 -12.80
CA ASN A 95 7.40 -7.81 -13.84
C ASN A 95 8.87 -7.39 -14.04
N LYS A 96 9.26 -6.21 -13.54
CA LYS A 96 10.65 -5.71 -13.62
C LYS A 96 11.41 -5.91 -12.31
N ASN A 97 10.73 -5.75 -11.17
CA ASN A 97 11.36 -5.60 -9.86
C ASN A 97 11.19 -6.80 -8.94
N LEU A 98 10.15 -7.62 -9.16
CA LEU A 98 10.00 -8.94 -8.54
C LEU A 98 10.57 -10.02 -9.46
#